data_AF-A0A842N233-F1
#
_entry.id   AF-A0A842N233-F1
#
_cell.length_a   1.000
_cell.length_b   1.000
_cell.length_c   1.000
_cell.angle_alpha   90.00
_cell.angle_beta   90.00
_cell.angle_gamma   90.00
#
_symmetry.space_group_name_H-M   'P 1'
#
loop_
_entity.id
_entity.type
_entity.pdbx_description
1 polymer ?
#
loop_
_entity_poly.entity_id
_entity_poly.type
_entity_poly.pdbx_seq_one_letter_code
_entity_poly.pdbx_strand_id
1 'polypeptide(L)'
;EVPDIDGKTIAEIAGERDADPWDTYFDIIAEDPFTRGATGSMGPRTPYLHYWTHPKGMVGLDTSVFDTDWQSKNPPYSIPGINTFSAYPMFYIKYVRDGSLFTLEEAVQKTSTLPARVHNIEGRGVLKESGYADIVLMDLPNLKILSDEIETRRHPEGVDYVFVNGEVVVEKGKHTGATPGRVLTRTT
;
A
#
# COMPACT_ATOMS: atom_id res chain seq x y z
N GLU A 1 15.86 24.24 7.52
CA GLU A 1 14.39 24.20 7.56
C GLU A 1 13.85 25.47 6.96
N VAL A 2 13.13 25.33 5.85
CA VAL A 2 12.38 26.43 5.25
C VAL A 2 11.14 26.65 6.12
N PRO A 3 10.92 27.84 6.69
CA PRO A 3 9.78 28.07 7.56
C PRO A 3 8.46 28.09 6.78
N ASP A 4 7.35 27.76 7.47
CA ASP A 4 5.97 27.95 7.01
C ASP A 4 5.56 27.22 5.72
N ILE A 5 6.27 26.16 5.31
CA ILE A 5 5.92 25.35 4.13
C ILE A 5 5.17 24.05 4.45
N ASP A 6 5.11 23.65 5.73
CA ASP A 6 4.51 22.39 6.15
C ASP A 6 3.04 22.24 5.73
N GLY A 7 2.72 21.11 5.10
CA GLY A 7 1.37 20.79 4.64
C GLY A 7 0.91 21.55 3.40
N LYS A 8 1.75 22.40 2.82
CA LYS A 8 1.45 23.14 1.59
C LYS A 8 1.97 22.42 0.36
N THR A 9 1.22 22.56 -0.73
CA THR A 9 1.69 22.20 -2.06
C THR A 9 2.72 23.22 -2.56
N ILE A 10 3.58 22.81 -3.48
CA ILE A 10 4.52 23.72 -4.16
C ILE A 10 3.79 24.91 -4.81
N ALA A 11 2.57 24.70 -5.33
CA ALA A 11 1.76 25.75 -5.92
C ALA A 11 1.28 26.79 -4.90
N GLU A 12 0.90 26.36 -3.68
CA GLU A 12 0.51 27.28 -2.61
C GLU A 12 1.70 28.11 -2.13
N ILE A 13 2.86 27.46 -1.92
CA ILE A 13 4.10 28.15 -1.51
C ILE A 13 4.53 29.16 -2.59
N ALA A 14 4.48 28.77 -3.86
CA ALA A 14 4.83 29.65 -4.97
C ALA A 14 3.90 30.88 -5.06
N GLY A 15 2.60 30.68 -4.81
CA GLY A 15 1.63 31.76 -4.74
C GLY A 15 1.89 32.74 -3.60
N GLU A 16 2.34 32.25 -2.43
CA GLU A 16 2.75 33.09 -1.31
C GLU A 16 4.06 33.84 -1.57
N ARG A 17 4.97 33.25 -2.35
CA ARG A 17 6.26 33.84 -2.74
C ARG A 17 6.18 34.76 -3.96
N ASP A 18 5.02 34.84 -4.64
CA ASP A 18 4.87 35.49 -5.96
C ASP A 18 5.94 35.01 -6.97
N ALA A 19 6.17 33.69 -6.99
CA ALA A 19 7.22 33.04 -7.76
C ALA A 19 6.67 31.93 -8.66
N ASP A 20 7.46 31.48 -9.63
CA ASP A 20 7.11 30.31 -10.43
C ASP A 20 7.17 29.03 -9.54
N PRO A 21 6.25 28.06 -9.72
CA PRO A 21 6.27 26.81 -8.97
C PRO A 21 7.54 25.98 -9.14
N TRP A 22 8.18 25.99 -10.32
CA TRP A 22 9.43 25.28 -10.53
C TRP A 22 10.59 25.97 -9.83
N ASP A 23 10.68 27.29 -9.94
CA ASP A 23 11.69 28.06 -9.22
C ASP A 23 11.53 27.86 -7.70
N THR A 24 10.29 27.93 -7.20
CA THR A 24 9.98 27.64 -5.79
C THR A 24 10.43 26.24 -5.36
N TYR A 25 10.20 25.22 -6.21
CA TYR A 25 10.66 23.86 -5.92
C TYR A 25 12.18 23.76 -5.84
N PHE A 26 12.90 24.38 -6.78
CA PHE A 26 14.36 24.38 -6.77
C PHE A 26 14.94 25.21 -5.62
N ASP A 27 14.32 26.33 -5.28
CA ASP A 27 14.71 27.19 -4.16
C ASP A 27 14.55 26.44 -2.84
N ILE A 28 13.44 25.74 -2.61
CA ILE A 28 13.26 24.91 -1.39
C ILE A 28 14.38 23.87 -1.27
N ILE A 29 14.75 23.19 -2.35
CA ILE A 29 15.84 22.21 -2.34
C ILE A 29 17.21 22.88 -2.06
N ALA A 30 17.42 24.08 -2.58
CA ALA A 30 18.65 24.84 -2.39
C ALA A 30 18.77 25.41 -0.96
N GLU A 31 17.66 25.90 -0.40
CA GLU A 31 17.55 26.44 0.96
C GLU A 31 17.68 25.33 2.00
N ASP A 32 17.01 24.20 1.80
CA ASP A 32 17.06 23.04 2.68
C ASP A 32 16.98 21.71 1.89
N PRO A 33 18.13 21.08 1.61
CA PRO A 33 18.20 19.83 0.86
C PRO A 33 17.65 18.62 1.63
N PHE A 34 17.28 18.77 2.90
CA PHE A 34 16.66 17.73 3.71
C PHE A 34 15.13 17.85 3.80
N THR A 35 14.55 18.89 3.17
CA THR A 35 13.09 19.05 3.08
C THR A 35 12.46 17.81 2.47
N ARG A 36 11.42 17.29 3.12
CA ARG A 36 10.65 16.16 2.64
C ARG A 36 9.36 16.64 1.99
N GLY A 37 9.02 16.02 0.87
CA GLY A 37 7.74 16.22 0.21
C GLY A 37 7.29 14.90 -0.39
N ALA A 38 5.98 14.75 -0.56
CA ALA A 38 5.40 13.59 -1.24
C ALA A 38 4.95 13.97 -2.65
N THR A 39 5.26 13.11 -3.61
CA THR A 39 4.75 13.24 -4.97
C THR A 39 3.48 12.40 -5.10
N GLY A 40 2.35 13.07 -5.33
CA GLY A 40 1.15 12.45 -5.86
C GLY A 40 -0.04 12.45 -4.90
N SER A 41 -1.15 13.03 -5.36
CA SER A 41 -2.44 12.71 -4.77
C SER A 41 -2.82 11.28 -5.13
N MET A 42 -2.90 10.40 -4.13
CA MET A 42 -3.51 9.07 -4.24
C MET A 42 -5.04 9.12 -4.41
N GLY A 43 -5.59 10.24 -4.85
CA GLY A 43 -7.02 10.42 -5.11
C GLY A 43 -7.52 9.51 -6.24
N PRO A 44 -8.73 8.95 -6.14
CA PRO A 44 -9.31 8.20 -7.23
C PRO A 44 -9.52 9.14 -8.40
N ARG A 45 -8.87 8.87 -9.53
CA ARG A 45 -9.16 9.54 -10.80
C ARG A 45 -10.15 8.69 -11.57
N THR A 46 -11.11 9.30 -12.26
CA THR A 46 -12.10 8.60 -13.09
C THR A 46 -11.48 7.53 -14.00
N PRO A 47 -10.32 7.75 -14.65
CA PRO A 47 -9.66 6.72 -15.45
C PRO A 47 -9.26 5.47 -14.66
N TYR A 48 -8.82 5.61 -13.40
CA TYR A 48 -8.44 4.47 -12.56
C TYR A 48 -9.64 3.60 -12.20
N LEU A 49 -10.81 4.21 -12.00
CA LEU A 49 -12.04 3.47 -11.68
C LEU A 49 -12.39 2.46 -12.79
N HIS A 50 -12.14 2.78 -14.06
CA HIS A 50 -12.37 1.83 -15.17
C HIS A 50 -11.49 0.58 -15.06
N TYR A 51 -10.23 0.72 -14.63
CA TYR A 51 -9.35 -0.43 -14.40
C TYR A 51 -9.79 -1.23 -13.18
N TRP A 52 -10.13 -0.54 -12.08
CA TRP A 52 -10.57 -1.17 -10.85
C TRP A 52 -11.85 -1.98 -11.05
N THR A 53 -12.86 -1.44 -11.73
CA THR A 53 -14.17 -2.09 -11.88
C THR A 53 -14.22 -3.10 -13.02
N HIS A 54 -13.19 -3.17 -13.87
CA HIS A 54 -13.16 -4.16 -14.94
C HIS A 54 -13.25 -5.59 -14.36
N PRO A 55 -14.09 -6.50 -14.91
CA PRO A 55 -14.26 -7.85 -14.37
C PRO A 55 -12.99 -8.71 -14.37
N LYS A 56 -12.02 -8.36 -15.21
CA LYS A 56 -10.69 -9.00 -15.27
C LYS A 56 -9.59 -8.23 -14.53
N GLY A 57 -9.92 -7.07 -13.95
CA GLY A 57 -8.98 -6.27 -13.18
C GLY A 57 -8.75 -6.87 -11.79
N MET A 58 -7.48 -7.00 -11.41
CA MET A 58 -7.02 -7.47 -10.11
C MET A 58 -6.08 -6.45 -9.48
N VAL A 59 -5.95 -6.48 -8.15
CA VAL A 59 -5.12 -5.51 -7.42
C VAL A 59 -3.66 -5.94 -7.45
N GLY A 60 -2.80 -5.06 -7.96
CA GLY A 60 -1.34 -5.16 -7.88
C GLY A 60 -0.76 -3.91 -7.22
N LEU A 61 0.26 -4.07 -6.37
CA LEU A 61 0.77 -3.00 -5.52
C LEU A 61 1.92 -2.18 -6.14
N ASP A 62 2.58 -2.74 -7.17
CA ASP A 62 3.77 -2.16 -7.83
C ASP A 62 4.75 -1.52 -6.83
N THR A 63 5.22 -2.34 -5.88
CA THR A 63 6.14 -1.93 -4.82
C THR A 63 7.23 -2.97 -4.62
N SER A 64 8.24 -2.62 -3.83
CA SER A 64 9.34 -3.49 -3.43
C SER A 64 9.23 -3.86 -1.94
N VAL A 65 10.04 -4.82 -1.49
CA VAL A 65 10.10 -5.23 -0.08
C VAL A 65 11.22 -4.45 0.61
N PHE A 66 10.88 -3.78 1.71
CA PHE A 66 11.81 -2.96 2.48
C PHE A 66 11.67 -3.28 3.98
N ASP A 67 12.76 -3.11 4.72
CA ASP A 67 12.71 -3.09 6.18
C ASP A 67 12.06 -1.77 6.68
N THR A 68 11.51 -1.82 7.88
CA THR A 68 10.89 -0.72 8.60
C THR A 68 11.84 0.45 8.88
N ASP A 69 13.15 0.22 8.87
CA ASP A 69 14.19 1.24 9.05
C ASP A 69 14.88 1.65 7.74
N TRP A 70 14.51 1.06 6.60
CA TRP A 70 15.20 1.25 5.33
C TRP A 70 15.15 2.70 4.86
N GLN A 71 16.28 3.21 4.41
CA GLN A 71 16.44 4.52 3.77
C GLN A 71 17.42 4.39 2.60
N SER A 72 17.21 5.19 1.55
CA SER A 72 18.18 5.25 0.46
C SER A 72 19.56 5.68 1.00
N LYS A 73 20.60 4.92 0.66
CA LYS A 73 21.98 5.21 1.05
C LYS A 73 22.65 6.25 0.15
N ASN A 74 22.10 6.48 -1.04
CA ASN A 74 22.66 7.36 -2.05
C ASN A 74 21.60 8.36 -2.53
N PRO A 75 21.99 9.57 -2.94
CA PRO A 75 21.07 10.53 -3.50
C PRO A 75 20.47 10.04 -4.84
N PRO A 76 19.22 10.44 -5.16
CA PRO A 76 18.30 11.19 -4.30
C PRO A 76 17.84 10.36 -3.10
N TYR A 77 17.85 10.97 -1.92
CA TYR A 77 17.41 10.29 -0.70
C TYR A 77 15.91 10.04 -0.77
N SER A 78 15.49 8.84 -0.41
CA SER A 78 14.09 8.44 -0.43
C SER A 78 13.80 7.38 0.63
N ILE A 79 12.53 7.29 0.98
CA ILE A 79 11.94 6.21 1.76
C ILE A 79 10.94 5.46 0.87
N PRO A 80 10.52 4.23 1.25
CA PRO A 80 9.55 3.48 0.47
C PRO A 80 8.22 4.23 0.37
N GLY A 81 7.44 3.99 -0.69
CA GLY A 81 6.09 4.54 -0.80
C GLY A 81 5.16 3.95 0.28
N ILE A 82 4.11 4.70 0.66
CA ILE A 82 3.10 4.28 1.65
C ILE A 82 2.39 2.96 1.26
N ASN A 83 2.30 2.67 -0.03
CA ASN A 83 1.78 1.41 -0.56
C ASN A 83 2.61 0.18 -0.14
N THR A 84 3.88 0.35 0.21
CA THR A 84 4.77 -0.74 0.65
C THR A 84 4.23 -1.47 1.87
N PHE A 85 3.78 -0.74 2.89
CA PHE A 85 3.38 -1.32 4.17
C PHE A 85 1.86 -1.44 4.32
N SER A 86 1.10 -0.61 3.58
CA SER A 86 -0.31 -0.38 3.87
C SER A 86 -1.25 -0.51 2.67
N ALA A 87 -0.78 -0.94 1.49
CA ALA A 87 -1.62 -0.84 0.28
C ALA A 87 -2.91 -1.66 0.31
N TYR A 88 -2.86 -2.94 0.72
CA TYR A 88 -4.09 -3.74 0.80
C TYR A 88 -5.06 -3.14 1.83
N PRO A 89 -4.64 -2.80 3.07
CA PRO A 89 -5.52 -2.10 4.01
C PRO A 89 -6.08 -0.77 3.47
N MET A 90 -5.26 0.05 2.81
CA MET A 90 -5.73 1.28 2.15
C MET A 90 -6.80 1.00 1.09
N PHE A 91 -6.63 -0.07 0.31
CA PHE A 91 -7.60 -0.50 -0.70
C PHE A 91 -8.94 -0.90 -0.05
N TYR A 92 -8.92 -1.74 0.99
CA TYR A 92 -10.13 -2.18 1.68
C TYR A 92 -10.84 -1.03 2.41
N ILE A 93 -10.07 -0.15 3.08
CA ILE A 93 -10.61 1.06 3.71
C ILE A 93 -11.32 1.92 2.66
N LYS A 94 -10.62 2.26 1.58
CA LYS A 94 -11.10 3.27 0.63
C LYS A 94 -12.24 2.79 -0.25
N TYR A 95 -12.18 1.54 -0.72
CA TYR A 95 -13.08 1.06 -1.77
C TYR A 95 -14.18 0.11 -1.26
N VAL A 96 -14.12 -0.32 0.01
CA VAL A 96 -15.11 -1.21 0.63
C VAL A 96 -15.73 -0.60 1.88
N ARG A 97 -14.92 -0.14 2.84
CA ARG A 97 -15.44 0.37 4.12
C ARG A 97 -16.01 1.78 3.99
N ASP A 98 -15.18 2.70 3.52
CA ASP A 98 -15.50 4.14 3.46
C ASP A 98 -16.09 4.53 2.09
N GLY A 99 -15.88 3.69 1.07
CA GLY A 99 -16.48 3.83 -0.25
C GLY A 99 -17.33 2.63 -0.61
N SER A 100 -18.28 2.81 -1.52
CA SER A 100 -19.17 1.75 -2.00
C SER A 100 -18.76 1.21 -3.38
N LEU A 101 -17.46 1.23 -3.71
CA LEU A 101 -17.01 0.80 -5.04
C LEU A 101 -17.10 -0.72 -5.20
N PHE A 102 -16.80 -1.46 -4.15
CA PHE A 102 -16.86 -2.92 -4.10
C PHE A 102 -17.57 -3.40 -2.84
N THR A 103 -18.26 -4.53 -2.95
CA THR A 103 -18.57 -5.33 -1.76
C THR A 103 -17.28 -5.96 -1.20
N LEU A 104 -17.34 -6.48 0.02
CA LEU A 104 -16.22 -7.20 0.62
C LEU A 104 -15.82 -8.40 -0.25
N GLU A 105 -16.78 -9.15 -0.76
CA GLU A 105 -16.58 -10.33 -1.60
C GLU A 105 -15.94 -9.97 -2.94
N GLU A 106 -16.35 -8.87 -3.57
CA GLU A 106 -15.75 -8.38 -4.81
C GLU A 106 -14.30 -7.94 -4.61
N ALA A 107 -14.00 -7.26 -3.49
CA ALA A 107 -12.64 -6.91 -3.11
C ALA A 107 -11.78 -8.16 -2.87
N VAL A 108 -12.28 -9.15 -2.11
CA VAL A 108 -11.59 -10.43 -1.89
C VAL A 108 -11.37 -11.17 -3.20
N GLN A 109 -12.34 -11.18 -4.12
CA GLN A 109 -12.19 -11.76 -5.44
C GLN A 109 -11.01 -11.12 -6.19
N LYS A 110 -10.84 -9.80 -6.10
CA LYS A 110 -9.78 -9.03 -6.78
C LYS A 110 -8.40 -9.13 -6.12
N THR A 111 -8.32 -9.45 -4.84
CA THR A 111 -7.06 -9.56 -4.09
C THR A 111 -6.64 -11.00 -3.78
N SER A 112 -7.49 -12.01 -4.03
CA SER A 112 -7.24 -13.41 -3.69
C SER A 112 -7.57 -14.36 -4.84
N THR A 113 -8.86 -14.56 -5.13
CA THR A 113 -9.32 -15.58 -6.10
C THR A 113 -8.83 -15.32 -7.52
N LEU A 114 -8.98 -14.07 -7.99
CA LEU A 114 -8.65 -13.71 -9.37
C LEU A 114 -7.14 -13.80 -9.63
N PRO A 115 -6.24 -13.26 -8.77
CA PRO A 115 -4.80 -13.52 -8.89
C PRO A 115 -4.44 -14.99 -8.94
N ALA A 116 -4.97 -15.81 -8.02
CA ALA A 116 -4.68 -17.25 -8.00
C ALA A 116 -5.12 -17.95 -9.29
N ARG A 117 -6.31 -17.59 -9.80
CA ARG A 117 -6.84 -18.13 -11.07
C ARG A 117 -6.02 -17.68 -12.28
N VAL A 118 -5.66 -16.40 -12.37
CA VAL A 118 -4.91 -15.84 -13.52
C VAL A 118 -3.50 -16.44 -13.59
N HIS A 119 -2.88 -16.72 -12.45
CA HIS A 119 -1.54 -17.29 -12.36
C HIS A 119 -1.51 -18.82 -12.24
N ASN A 120 -2.66 -19.51 -12.36
CA ASN A 120 -2.79 -20.97 -12.22
C ASN A 120 -2.16 -21.51 -10.92
N ILE A 121 -2.42 -20.84 -9.81
CA ILE A 121 -1.93 -21.23 -8.49
C ILE A 121 -2.97 -22.14 -7.83
N GLU A 122 -2.88 -23.43 -8.14
CA GLU A 122 -3.87 -24.41 -7.68
C GLU A 122 -3.92 -24.53 -6.14
N GLY A 123 -5.14 -24.71 -5.63
CA GLY A 123 -5.38 -24.89 -4.19
C GLY A 123 -5.27 -23.61 -3.35
N ARG A 124 -4.96 -22.45 -3.94
CA ARG A 124 -4.87 -21.15 -3.24
C ARG A 124 -5.93 -20.15 -3.72
N GLY A 125 -6.06 -19.06 -2.99
CA GLY A 125 -6.92 -17.92 -3.35
C GLY A 125 -8.40 -18.09 -2.99
N VAL A 126 -8.83 -19.28 -2.56
CA VAL A 126 -10.21 -19.58 -2.14
C VAL A 126 -10.17 -20.43 -0.88
N LEU A 127 -11.01 -20.10 0.10
CA LEU A 127 -11.22 -20.93 1.28
C LEU A 127 -12.09 -22.13 0.91
N LYS A 128 -11.49 -23.32 0.90
CA LYS A 128 -12.19 -24.59 0.66
C LYS A 128 -11.45 -25.74 1.32
N GLU A 129 -12.15 -26.83 1.57
CA GLU A 129 -11.54 -28.07 2.05
C GLU A 129 -10.43 -28.53 1.09
N SER A 130 -9.36 -29.10 1.67
CA SER A 130 -8.15 -29.53 0.95
C SER A 130 -7.38 -28.42 0.20
N GLY A 131 -7.74 -27.14 0.42
CA GLY A 131 -6.94 -25.99 -0.03
C GLY A 131 -5.77 -25.69 0.89
N TYR A 132 -4.83 -24.87 0.43
CA TYR A 132 -3.79 -24.31 1.29
C TYR A 132 -4.41 -23.31 2.27
N ALA A 133 -4.00 -23.38 3.54
CA ALA A 133 -4.45 -22.47 4.58
C ALA A 133 -3.66 -21.15 4.56
N ASP A 134 -3.83 -20.38 3.49
CA ASP A 134 -3.38 -19.00 3.39
C ASP A 134 -4.54 -18.08 3.75
N ILE A 135 -4.53 -17.53 4.96
CA ILE A 135 -5.70 -16.89 5.56
C ILE A 135 -5.28 -15.56 6.20
N VAL A 136 -6.10 -14.53 6.02
CA VAL A 136 -5.95 -13.24 6.70
C VAL A 136 -7.18 -13.02 7.57
N LEU A 137 -6.96 -12.78 8.86
CA LEU A 137 -7.99 -12.30 9.77
C LEU A 137 -7.84 -10.77 9.92
N MET A 138 -8.84 -10.06 9.42
CA MET A 138 -8.85 -8.60 9.35
C MET A 138 -10.13 -8.04 9.96
N ASP A 139 -10.00 -7.15 10.93
CA ASP A 139 -11.10 -6.34 11.48
C ASP A 139 -11.30 -5.12 10.58
N LEU A 140 -12.11 -5.29 9.53
CA LEU A 140 -12.35 -4.24 8.55
C LEU A 140 -12.92 -2.95 9.18
N PRO A 141 -13.93 -2.98 10.08
CA PRO A 141 -14.39 -1.78 10.76
C PRO A 141 -13.29 -1.01 11.48
N ASN A 142 -12.35 -1.70 12.13
CA ASN A 142 -11.28 -1.08 12.92
C ASN A 142 -9.92 -0.98 12.20
N LEU A 143 -9.86 -1.28 10.90
CA LEU A 143 -8.65 -1.22 10.09
C LEU A 143 -8.10 0.21 10.01
N LYS A 144 -6.84 0.43 10.36
CA LYS A 144 -6.23 1.77 10.41
C LYS A 144 -4.88 1.81 9.73
N ILE A 145 -4.64 2.94 9.05
CA ILE A 145 -3.35 3.27 8.46
C ILE A 145 -2.59 4.14 9.46
N LEU A 146 -1.42 3.68 9.90
CA LEU A 146 -0.57 4.41 10.84
C LEU A 146 0.54 5.21 10.14
N SER A 147 0.81 4.88 8.87
CA SER A 147 1.76 5.57 8.00
C SER A 147 1.16 6.87 7.48
N ASP A 148 2.00 7.89 7.33
CA ASP A 148 1.67 9.14 6.64
C ASP A 148 2.62 9.37 5.46
N GLU A 149 2.51 10.53 4.81
CA GLU A 149 3.32 10.88 3.64
C GLU A 149 4.81 11.11 3.97
N ILE A 150 5.14 11.32 5.25
CA ILE A 150 6.50 11.62 5.73
C ILE A 150 7.15 10.38 6.34
N GLU A 151 6.39 9.56 7.07
CA GLU A 151 6.82 8.29 7.65
C GLU A 151 5.91 7.16 7.17
N THR A 152 6.35 6.54 6.07
CA THR A 152 5.61 5.51 5.35
C THR A 152 5.79 4.10 5.90
N ARG A 153 6.81 3.88 6.76
CA ARG A 153 7.30 2.54 7.17
C ARG A 153 6.62 2.01 8.44
N ARG A 154 5.33 2.32 8.60
CA ARG A 154 4.52 1.86 9.73
C ARG A 154 3.50 0.83 9.24
N HIS A 155 3.46 -0.30 9.92
CA HIS A 155 2.44 -1.32 9.67
C HIS A 155 1.05 -0.82 10.09
N PRO A 156 0.00 -1.27 9.39
CA PRO A 156 -1.38 -0.95 9.72
C PRO A 156 -1.86 -1.72 10.96
N GLU A 157 -2.92 -1.23 11.61
CA GLU A 157 -3.65 -1.94 12.67
C GLU A 157 -4.93 -2.57 12.11
N GLY A 158 -5.38 -3.68 12.72
CA GLY A 158 -6.60 -4.39 12.31
C GLY A 158 -6.36 -5.61 11.41
N VAL A 159 -5.09 -5.98 11.15
CA VAL A 159 -4.71 -7.27 10.56
C VAL A 159 -4.05 -8.10 11.67
N ASP A 160 -4.86 -8.85 12.40
CA ASP A 160 -4.40 -9.49 13.64
C ASP A 160 -3.67 -10.79 13.39
N TYR A 161 -4.15 -11.60 12.43
CA TYR A 161 -3.55 -12.88 12.11
C TYR A 161 -3.38 -13.07 10.61
N VAL A 162 -2.22 -13.57 10.23
CA VAL A 162 -1.94 -14.03 8.87
C VAL A 162 -1.37 -15.44 8.97
N PHE A 163 -1.93 -16.33 8.17
CA PHE A 163 -1.51 -17.71 8.05
C PHE A 163 -0.96 -17.92 6.64
N VAL A 164 0.16 -18.63 6.54
CA VAL A 164 0.72 -19.06 5.26
C VAL A 164 0.98 -20.55 5.37
N ASN A 165 0.40 -21.34 4.47
CA ASN A 165 0.44 -22.81 4.53
C ASN A 165 -0.01 -23.39 5.90
N GLY A 166 -0.93 -22.72 6.59
CA GLY A 166 -1.47 -23.14 7.89
C GLY A 166 -0.65 -22.74 9.11
N GLU A 167 0.51 -22.12 8.92
CA GLU A 167 1.35 -21.62 10.01
C GLU A 167 1.15 -20.12 10.22
N VAL A 168 1.05 -19.69 11.48
CA VAL A 168 0.85 -18.29 11.86
C VAL A 168 2.13 -17.50 11.60
N VAL A 169 2.09 -16.59 10.62
CA VAL A 169 3.21 -15.70 10.28
C VAL A 169 3.04 -14.30 10.86
N VAL A 170 1.80 -13.90 11.16
CA VAL A 170 1.49 -12.69 11.92
C VAL A 170 0.55 -13.09 13.05
N GLU A 171 0.87 -12.72 14.28
CA GLU A 171 0.06 -12.91 15.48
C GLU A 171 -0.09 -11.57 16.21
N LYS A 172 -1.34 -11.14 16.45
CA LYS A 172 -1.68 -9.87 17.10
C LYS A 172 -0.95 -8.68 16.45
N GLY A 173 -0.93 -8.66 15.13
CA GLY A 173 -0.29 -7.60 14.33
C GLY A 173 1.23 -7.64 14.28
N LYS A 174 1.90 -8.67 14.82
CA LYS A 174 3.36 -8.81 14.82
C LYS A 174 3.80 -10.03 14.03
N HIS A 175 4.83 -9.88 13.20
CA HIS A 175 5.42 -11.00 12.49
C HIS A 175 6.06 -11.99 13.48
N THR A 176 5.79 -13.29 13.31
CA THR A 176 6.26 -14.33 14.25
C THR A 176 7.70 -14.79 13.96
N GLY A 177 8.22 -14.45 12.79
CA GLY A 177 9.51 -14.93 12.27
C GLY A 177 9.40 -16.23 11.49
N ALA A 178 8.23 -16.88 11.48
CA ALA A 178 7.96 -18.04 10.66
C ALA A 178 8.04 -17.69 9.17
N THR A 179 8.72 -18.52 8.39
CA THR A 179 8.84 -18.37 6.92
C THR A 179 8.35 -19.62 6.18
N PRO A 180 7.08 -20.04 6.36
CA PRO A 180 6.54 -21.28 5.78
C PRO A 180 6.26 -21.17 4.28
N GLY A 181 6.62 -20.04 3.64
CA GLY A 181 6.42 -19.79 2.23
C GLY A 181 7.08 -20.85 1.34
N ARG A 182 6.51 -21.06 0.15
CA ARG A 182 7.03 -22.01 -0.83
C ARG A 182 7.18 -21.31 -2.18
N VAL A 183 8.20 -21.71 -2.93
CA VAL A 183 8.31 -21.33 -4.34
C VAL A 183 7.12 -21.95 -5.08
N LEU A 184 6.34 -21.11 -5.73
CA LEU A 184 5.21 -21.55 -6.55
C LEU A 184 5.69 -21.78 -7.98
N THR A 185 5.48 -23.00 -8.47
CA THR A 185 5.67 -23.34 -9.88
C THR A 185 4.32 -23.42 -10.56
N ARG A 186 4.24 -23.05 -11.83
CA ARG A 186 3.02 -23.21 -12.60
C ARG A 186 2.70 -24.71 -12.70
N THR A 187 1.60 -25.16 -12.12
CA THR A 187 1.13 -26.54 -12.34
C THR A 187 0.78 -26.66 -13.82
N THR A 188 1.40 -27.63 -14.50
CA THR A 188 1.17 -27.95 -15.91
C THR A 188 -0.14 -28.70 -16.10
#